data_AF-A0A7C7FY65-F1
#
_entry.id   AF-A0A7C7FY65-F1
#
_cell.length_a   1.000
_cell.length_b   1.000
_cell.length_c   1.000
_cell.angle_alpha   90.00
_cell.angle_beta   90.00
_cell.angle_gamma   90.00
#
_symmetry.space_group_name_H-M   'P 1'
#
loop_
_entity.id
_entity.type
_entity.pdbx_description
1 polymer ?
#
loop_
_entity_poly.entity_id
_entity_poly.type
_entity_poly.pdbx_seq_one_letter_code
_entity_poly.pdbx_strand_id
1 'polypeptide(L)' 'MRLRVVLTDEELAHVHESVILTEPRYERLVGWVNRHFRDRLHIDDLVDPLFLKQCQKALDELAEILDLGSLYDFQR' A
#
# COMPACT_ATOMS: atom_id res chain seq x y z
N MET A 1 0.75 1.91 -15.76
CA MET A 1 -0.70 1.67 -15.55
C MET A 1 -1.26 2.84 -14.77
N ARG A 2 -2.37 3.46 -15.20
CA ARG A 2 -3.01 4.57 -14.47
C ARG A 2 -4.51 4.60 -14.76
N LEU A 3 -5.31 4.92 -13.75
CA LEU A 3 -6.71 5.28 -13.92
C LEU A 3 -6.78 6.81 -14.05
N ARG A 4 -7.33 7.32 -15.16
CA ARG A 4 -7.57 8.76 -15.34
C ARG A 4 -8.96 9.08 -14.80
N VAL A 5 -9.01 9.93 -13.78
CA VAL A 5 -10.24 10.45 -13.20
C VAL A 5 -10.18 11.96 -13.33
N VAL A 6 -11.19 12.57 -13.94
CA VAL A 6 -11.31 14.04 -14.00
C VAL A 6 -11.99 14.47 -12.72
N LEU A 7 -11.39 15.43 -12.01
CA LEU A 7 -11.88 15.97 -10.75
C LEU A 7 -11.90 17.50 -10.84
N THR A 8 -12.92 18.11 -10.28
CA THR A 8 -12.95 19.53 -9.95
C THR A 8 -12.14 19.81 -8.67
N ASP A 9 -11.81 21.07 -8.38
CA ASP A 9 -11.08 21.44 -7.16
C ASP A 9 -11.85 21.05 -5.88
N GLU A 10 -13.19 21.13 -5.93
CA GLU A 10 -14.06 20.70 -4.83
C GLU A 10 -14.02 19.19 -4.64
N GLU A 11 -14.11 18.42 -5.74
CA GLU A 11 -14.01 16.96 -5.67
C GLU A 11 -12.62 16.52 -5.20
N LEU A 12 -11.55 17.20 -5.63
CA LEU A 12 -10.18 16.93 -5.19
C LEU A 12 -10.01 17.17 -3.68
N ALA A 13 -10.64 18.21 -3.13
CA ALA A 13 -10.60 18.48 -1.69
C ALA A 13 -11.32 17.41 -0.84
N HIS A 14 -12.25 16.66 -1.44
CA HIS A 14 -12.93 15.54 -0.79
C HIS A 14 -12.24 14.18 -1.04
N VAL A 15 -11.19 14.14 -1.86
CA VAL A 15 -10.38 12.93 -2.02
C VAL A 15 -9.57 12.71 -0.74
N HIS A 16 -9.41 11.44 -0.36
CA HIS A 16 -8.55 11.04 0.74
C HIS A 16 -7.12 11.55 0.50
N GLU A 17 -6.68 12.55 1.25
CA GLU A 17 -5.40 13.23 1.02
C GLU A 17 -4.22 12.24 1.03
N SER A 18 -4.32 11.20 1.86
CA SER A 18 -3.30 10.16 2.00
C SER A 18 -3.12 9.29 0.77
N VAL A 19 -4.01 9.33 -0.23
CA VAL A 19 -3.82 8.65 -1.53
C VAL A 19 -3.22 9.55 -2.61
N ILE A 20 -3.18 10.87 -2.41
CA ILE A 20 -2.55 11.80 -3.36
C ILE A 20 -1.03 11.59 -3.32
N LEU A 21 -0.31 11.54 -4.42
CA LEU A 21 1.14 11.35 -4.35
C LEU A 21 1.84 12.68 -4.04
N THR A 22 2.50 12.76 -2.89
CA THR A 22 3.41 13.85 -2.53
C THR A 22 4.84 13.32 -2.43
N GLU A 23 5.84 14.19 -2.51
CA GLU A 23 7.25 13.77 -2.43
C GLU A 23 7.60 13.04 -1.12
N PRO A 24 7.21 13.52 0.08
CA PRO A 24 7.44 12.78 1.33
C PRO A 24 6.74 11.41 1.35
N ARG A 25 5.54 11.33 0.75
CA ARG A 25 4.78 10.08 0.69
C ARG A 25 5.43 9.09 -0.29
N TYR A 26 5.93 9.59 -1.42
CA TYR A 26 6.69 8.81 -2.37
C TYR A 26 7.92 8.18 -1.71
N GLU A 27 8.74 8.97 -1.00
CA GLU A 27 9.91 8.45 -0.29
C GLU A 27 9.54 7.38 0.74
N ARG A 28 8.46 7.62 1.51
CA ARG A 28 7.97 6.65 2.50
C ARG A 28 7.49 5.35 1.85
N LEU A 29 6.78 5.43 0.73
CA LEU A 29 6.31 4.27 -0.04
C LEU A 29 7.48 3.50 -0.65
N VAL A 30 8.45 4.18 -1.27
CA VAL A 30 9.66 3.54 -1.83
C VAL A 30 10.45 2.84 -0.72
N GLY A 31 10.62 3.50 0.43
CA GLY A 31 11.25 2.90 1.60
C GLY A 31 10.51 1.66 2.11
N TRP A 32 9.17 1.68 2.09
CA TRP A 32 8.35 0.52 2.44
C TRP A 32 8.50 -0.62 1.43
N VAL A 33 8.48 -0.33 0.12
CA VAL A 33 8.70 -1.32 -0.94
C VAL A 33 10.06 -2.01 -0.75
N ASN A 34 11.13 -1.24 -0.57
CA ASN A 34 12.47 -1.78 -0.39
C ASN A 34 12.61 -2.66 0.87
N ARG A 35 11.75 -2.49 1.89
CA ARG A 35 11.77 -3.31 3.10
C ARG A 35 11.00 -4.62 2.95
N HIS A 36 9.91 -4.63 2.18
CA HIS A 36 8.96 -5.75 2.15
C HIS A 36 9.01 -6.57 0.87
N PHE A 37 9.45 -5.99 -0.25
CA PHE A 37 9.56 -6.72 -1.50
C PHE A 37 10.90 -7.47 -1.57
N ARG A 38 10.80 -8.75 -1.92
CA ARG A 38 11.97 -9.60 -2.19
C ARG A 38 12.44 -9.36 -3.62
N ASP A 39 13.75 -9.45 -3.84
CA ASP A 39 14.35 -9.36 -5.18
C ASP A 39 13.91 -10.53 -6.09
N ARG A 40 13.53 -11.67 -5.48
CA ARG A 40 13.05 -12.87 -6.17
C ARG A 40 11.92 -13.51 -5.37
N LEU A 41 10.91 -14.00 -6.10
CA LEU A 41 9.78 -14.74 -5.55
C LEU A 41 9.55 -15.97 -6.43
N HIS A 42 9.59 -17.16 -5.83
CA HIS A 42 9.23 -18.41 -6.48
C HIS A 42 7.86 -18.90 -6.00
N ILE A 43 7.23 -19.77 -6.79
CA ILE A 43 5.92 -20.35 -6.45
C ILE A 43 5.98 -21.14 -5.14
N ASP A 44 7.10 -21.82 -4.88
CA ASP A 44 7.31 -22.61 -3.66
C ASP A 44 7.34 -21.73 -2.39
N ASP A 45 7.72 -20.44 -2.52
CA ASP A 45 7.68 -19.49 -1.40
C ASP A 45 6.24 -19.11 -1.00
N LEU A 46 5.27 -19.26 -1.92
CA LEU A 46 3.86 -18.94 -1.66
C LEU A 46 3.22 -19.94 -0.69
N VAL A 47 3.80 -21.13 -0.55
CA VAL A 47 3.30 -22.18 0.33
C VAL A 47 3.74 -21.95 1.78
N ASP A 48 4.71 -21.05 2.02
CA ASP A 48 5.21 -20.73 3.35
C ASP A 48 4.19 -19.88 4.15
N PRO A 49 3.63 -20.41 5.25
CA PRO A 49 2.71 -19.66 6.10
C PRO A 49 3.34 -18.41 6.74
N LEU A 50 4.67 -18.39 6.91
CA LEU A 50 5.40 -17.24 7.43
C LEU A 50 5.43 -16.10 6.39
N PHE A 51 5.57 -16.44 5.11
CA PHE A 51 5.52 -15.46 4.03
C PHE A 51 4.15 -14.76 3.98
N LEU A 52 3.06 -15.52 4.12
CA LEU A 52 1.71 -14.93 4.19
C LEU A 52 1.58 -13.92 5.33
N LYS A 53 2.09 -14.23 6.53
CA LYS A 53 2.08 -13.30 7.68
C LYS A 53 2.93 -12.06 7.42
N GLN A 54 4.06 -12.19 6.75
CA GLN A 54 4.90 -11.05 6.35
C GLN A 54 4.14 -10.15 5.37
N CYS A 55 3.44 -10.73 4.38
CA CYS A 55 2.62 -9.97 3.44
C CYS A 55 1.46 -9.24 4.14
N GLN A 56 0.75 -9.91 5.07
CA GLN A 56 -0.32 -9.27 5.85
C GLN A 56 0.21 -8.09 6.66
N LYS A 57 1.36 -8.25 7.34
CA LYS A 57 2.01 -7.16 8.07
C LYS A 57 2.44 -6.02 7.13
N ALA A 58 2.99 -6.33 5.97
CA ALA A 58 3.38 -5.32 4.99
C ALA A 58 2.14 -4.52 4.53
N LEU A 59 1.04 -5.20 4.22
CA LEU A 59 -0.22 -4.58 3.81
C LEU A 59 -0.85 -3.73 4.93
N ASP A 60 -0.71 -4.16 6.19
CA ASP A 60 -1.14 -3.40 7.36
C ASP A 60 -0.34 -2.08 7.48
N GLU A 61 0.99 -2.17 7.41
CA GLU A 61 1.86 -0.97 7.38
C GLU A 61 1.55 -0.05 6.18
N LEU A 62 1.18 -0.61 5.03
CA LEU A 62 0.78 0.18 3.86
C LEU A 62 -0.56 0.89 4.10
N ALA A 63 -1.53 0.22 4.72
CA ALA A 63 -2.80 0.82 5.08
C ALA A 63 -2.60 1.97 6.09
N GLU A 64 -1.65 1.84 7.02
CA GLU A 64 -1.25 2.93 7.92
C GLU A 64 -0.55 4.09 7.17
N ILE A 65 0.35 3.80 6.22
CA ILE A 65 1.04 4.83 5.42
C ILE A 65 0.02 5.66 4.62
N LEU A 66 -1.03 5.01 4.13
CA LEU A 66 -2.09 5.62 3.34
C LEU A 66 -3.30 6.04 4.18
N ASP A 67 -3.25 5.90 5.51
CA ASP A 67 -4.33 6.22 6.45
C ASP A 67 -5.71 5.64 6.08
N LEU A 68 -5.73 4.42 5.53
CA LEU A 68 -6.96 3.80 5.00
C LEU A 68 -7.75 3.01 6.05
N GLY A 69 -7.22 2.90 7.28
CA GLY A 69 -7.78 2.05 8.33
C GLY A 69 -7.79 0.55 7.94
N SER A 70 -8.74 -0.20 8.49
CA SER A 70 -8.92 -1.64 8.22
C SER A 70 -9.59 -1.89 6.86
N LEU A 71 -8.83 -1.70 5.78
CA LEU A 71 -9.26 -1.92 4.41
C LEU A 71 -9.36 -3.41 4.06
N TYR A 72 -8.48 -4.24 4.61
CA TYR A 72 -8.39 -5.66 4.30
C TYR A 72 -9.14 -6.51 5.34
N ASP A 73 -9.73 -7.63 4.89
CA ASP A 73 -10.53 -8.51 5.75
C ASP A 73 -9.73 -9.13 6.90
N PHE A 74 -8.40 -9.30 6.76
CA PHE A 74 -7.55 -9.81 7.83
C PHE A 74 -7.28 -8.80 8.96
N GLN A 75 -7.66 -7.52 8.77
CA GLN A 75 -7.49 -6.44 9.77
C GLN A 75 -8.76 -6.24 10.63
N ARG A 76 -9.75 -7.14 10.53
CA ARG A 76 -11.03 -7.09 11.24
C ARG A 76 -11.16 -8.21 12.27
#